data_AF-A0A2N1PI14-F1
#
_entry.id   AF-A0A2N1PI14-F1
#
_cell.length_a   1.000
_cell.length_b   1.000
_cell.length_c   1.000
_cell.angle_alpha   90.00
_cell.angle_beta   90.00
_cell.angle_gamma   90.00
#
_symmetry.space_group_name_H-M   'P 1'
#
loop_
_entity.id
_entity.type
_entity.pdbx_description
1 polymer ?
#
loop_
_entity_poly.entity_id
_entity_poly.type
_entity_poly.pdbx_seq_one_letter_code
_entity_poly.pdbx_strand_id
1 'polypeptide(L)'
;MKRFTPIEWQSFSQKKNIEQILKRLDSVNSFGVSIIWEMVLIVFSVGLTNVFQEILSPRELKNGQIIIYSLAFLPIVIFFICFAWSFYKRKRLPMQLSPRNFIDQFDNEICYNAFMAESFYSMLLETNPSKENSPIAHAYEETKQFYYIEASYYFMKATQALCPFYFMKEKVVSTDPEMIIGKKLIAYARYENILSLLKKIFLYLEANENILEGLPEQNSVIATNKKMVSNLKAIQEKSSCDFLE
;
A
#
# COMPACT_ATOMS: atom_id res chain seq x y z
N MET A 1 17.01 -13.96 21.34
CA MET A 1 16.20 -12.80 20.90
C MET A 1 15.43 -12.28 22.09
N LYS A 2 15.39 -10.95 22.33
CA LYS A 2 14.53 -10.37 23.38
C LYS A 2 13.06 -10.68 23.04
N ARG A 3 12.30 -11.22 24.01
CA ARG A 3 10.86 -11.41 23.88
C ARG A 3 10.18 -10.06 24.11
N PHE A 4 9.60 -9.51 23.05
CA PHE A 4 8.79 -8.29 23.13
C PHE A 4 7.37 -8.66 23.53
N THR A 5 6.79 -7.90 24.45
CA THR A 5 5.38 -8.04 24.82
C THR A 5 4.47 -7.47 23.72
N PRO A 6 3.21 -7.95 23.59
CA PRO A 6 2.23 -7.39 22.64
C PRO A 6 2.11 -5.86 22.69
N ILE A 7 2.14 -5.28 23.90
CA ILE A 7 2.07 -3.84 24.14
C ILE A 7 3.29 -3.11 23.57
N GLU A 8 4.49 -3.70 23.70
CA GLU A 8 5.72 -3.15 23.13
C GLU A 8 5.70 -3.20 21.60
N TRP A 9 5.15 -4.27 21.02
CA TRP A 9 4.96 -4.37 19.57
C TRP A 9 3.96 -3.33 19.05
N GLN A 10 2.84 -3.15 19.75
CA GLN A 10 1.83 -2.17 19.40
C GLN A 10 2.38 -0.74 19.49
N SER A 11 3.11 -0.40 20.55
CA SER A 11 3.72 0.92 20.70
C SER A 11 4.80 1.20 19.64
N PHE A 12 5.54 0.16 19.20
CA PHE A 12 6.48 0.27 18.10
C PHE A 12 5.80 0.46 16.74
N SER A 13 4.74 -0.31 16.46
CA SER A 13 3.91 -0.17 15.25
C SER A 13 3.26 1.21 15.16
N GLN A 14 2.68 1.69 16.26
CA GLN A 14 2.07 3.01 16.37
C GLN A 14 3.08 4.13 16.13
N LYS A 15 4.28 4.05 16.73
CA LYS A 15 5.34 5.03 16.52
C LYS A 15 5.76 5.11 15.05
N LYS A 16 5.91 3.97 14.39
CA LYS A 16 6.24 3.89 12.96
C LYS A 16 5.12 4.45 12.06
N ASN A 17 3.87 4.16 12.38
CA ASN A 17 2.72 4.70 11.66
C ASN A 17 2.61 6.22 11.84
N ILE A 18 2.83 6.74 13.04
CA ILE A 18 2.87 8.18 13.33
C ILE A 18 4.00 8.87 12.54
N GLU A 19 5.20 8.28 12.51
CA GLU A 19 6.32 8.83 11.72
C GLU A 19 6.03 8.81 10.20
N GLN A 20 5.36 7.78 9.68
CA GLN A 20 4.94 7.72 8.28
C GLN A 20 3.82 8.73 7.96
N ILE A 21 2.88 8.92 8.88
CA ILE A 21 1.84 9.95 8.78
C ILE A 21 2.48 11.32 8.78
N LEU A 22 3.42 11.61 9.69
CA LEU A 22 4.16 12.87 9.75
C LEU A 22 4.94 13.12 8.45
N LYS A 23 5.68 12.12 7.94
CA LYS A 23 6.39 12.23 6.65
C LYS A 23 5.43 12.45 5.48
N ARG A 24 4.25 11.82 5.49
CA ARG A 24 3.23 12.06 4.47
C ARG A 24 2.63 13.45 4.61
N LEU A 25 2.37 13.92 5.82
CA LEU A 25 1.83 15.25 6.09
C LEU A 25 2.80 16.34 5.62
N ASP A 26 4.10 16.17 5.88
CA ASP A 26 5.18 17.04 5.34
C ASP A 26 5.24 16.99 3.80
N SER A 27 5.00 15.83 3.19
CA SER A 27 4.99 15.68 1.73
C SER A 27 3.69 16.19 1.07
N VAL A 28 2.60 16.28 1.85
CA VAL A 28 1.30 16.81 1.43
C VAL A 28 1.31 18.32 1.67
N ASN A 29 2.27 18.98 1.01
CA ASN A 29 2.24 20.41 0.71
C ASN A 29 1.10 20.77 -0.29
N SER A 30 0.00 20.01 -0.28
CA SER A 30 -1.25 20.24 -1.02
C SER A 30 -1.97 21.51 -0.55
N PHE A 31 -1.62 22.02 0.62
CA PHE A 31 -2.10 23.30 1.13
C PHE A 31 -1.71 24.47 0.20
N GLY A 32 -0.50 24.43 -0.37
CA GLY A 32 -0.04 25.48 -1.29
C GLY A 32 -0.90 25.56 -2.56
N VAL A 33 -1.33 24.41 -3.10
CA VAL A 33 -2.17 24.37 -4.31
C VAL A 33 -3.58 24.89 -4.02
N SER A 34 -4.17 24.57 -2.85
CA SER A 34 -5.51 25.06 -2.47
C SER A 34 -5.53 26.58 -2.24
N ILE A 35 -4.54 27.12 -1.54
CA ILE A 35 -4.45 28.57 -1.25
C ILE A 35 -4.21 29.37 -2.53
N ILE A 36 -3.39 28.86 -3.46
CA ILE A 36 -3.18 29.49 -4.76
C ILE A 36 -4.49 29.48 -5.58
N TRP A 37 -5.27 28.41 -5.51
CA TRP A 37 -6.58 28.34 -6.16
C TRP A 37 -7.60 29.33 -5.57
N GLU A 38 -7.66 29.45 -4.24
CA GLU A 38 -8.54 30.42 -3.57
C GLU A 38 -8.17 31.86 -3.93
N MET A 39 -6.88 32.19 -3.97
CA MET A 39 -6.40 33.52 -4.41
C MET A 39 -6.80 33.83 -5.87
N VAL A 40 -6.66 32.86 -6.78
CA VAL A 40 -7.06 33.03 -8.19
C VAL A 40 -8.56 33.24 -8.33
N LEU A 41 -9.39 32.51 -7.56
CA LEU A 41 -10.84 32.67 -7.57
C LEU A 41 -11.28 34.02 -6.99
N ILE A 42 -10.60 34.51 -5.95
CA ILE A 42 -10.87 35.84 -5.37
C ILE A 42 -10.56 36.95 -6.39
N VAL A 43 -9.40 36.88 -7.05
CA VAL A 43 -9.02 37.86 -8.09
C VAL A 43 -10.00 37.81 -9.27
N PHE A 44 -10.44 36.62 -9.66
CA PHE A 44 -11.45 36.44 -10.71
C PHE A 44 -12.81 37.03 -10.31
N SER A 45 -13.25 36.81 -9.07
CA SER A 45 -14.51 37.34 -8.53
C SER A 45 -14.50 38.86 -8.46
N VAL A 46 -13.39 39.48 -8.02
CA VAL A 46 -13.20 40.93 -7.94
C VAL A 46 -13.13 41.56 -9.33
N GLY A 47 -12.46 40.92 -10.28
CA GLY A 47 -12.41 41.36 -11.68
C GLY A 47 -13.78 41.36 -12.35
N LEU A 48 -14.64 40.39 -12.02
CA LEU A 48 -16.02 40.33 -12.50
C LEU A 48 -16.92 41.40 -11.91
N THR A 49 -16.69 41.83 -10.66
CA THR A 49 -17.57 42.80 -9.98
C THR A 49 -17.17 44.25 -10.24
N ASN A 50 -15.88 44.58 -10.28
CA ASN A 50 -15.44 45.99 -10.26
C ASN A 50 -15.14 46.59 -11.65
N VAL A 51 -14.78 45.78 -12.66
CA VAL A 51 -14.41 46.29 -14.00
C VAL A 51 -15.60 46.32 -14.97
N PHE A 52 -16.62 45.48 -14.74
CA PHE A 52 -17.73 45.29 -15.67
C PHE A 52 -18.86 46.32 -15.58
N GLN A 53 -19.06 46.97 -14.44
CA GLN A 53 -20.23 47.84 -14.25
C GLN A 53 -19.98 49.32 -14.57
N GLU A 54 -18.74 49.83 -14.50
CA GLU A 54 -18.54 51.28 -14.43
C GLU A 54 -17.83 51.93 -15.64
N ILE A 55 -17.13 51.21 -16.52
CA ILE A 55 -16.18 51.88 -17.45
C ILE A 55 -16.30 51.49 -18.94
N LEU A 56 -16.85 50.33 -19.33
CA LEU A 56 -16.64 49.83 -20.71
C LEU A 56 -17.84 49.94 -21.65
N SER A 57 -17.56 50.43 -22.86
CA SER A 57 -18.49 50.43 -23.99
C SER A 57 -18.92 49.00 -24.39
N PRO A 58 -20.14 48.77 -24.90
CA PRO A 58 -20.68 47.42 -25.14
C PRO A 58 -19.87 46.57 -26.15
N ARG A 59 -18.99 47.18 -26.95
CA ARG A 59 -18.09 46.45 -27.88
C ARG A 59 -16.80 45.98 -27.21
N GLU A 60 -16.22 46.75 -26.32
CA GLU A 60 -14.97 46.39 -25.62
C GLU A 60 -15.23 45.37 -24.51
N LEU A 61 -16.44 45.40 -23.94
CA LEU A 61 -16.95 44.43 -22.98
C LEU A 61 -16.91 43.00 -23.55
N LYS A 62 -17.24 42.82 -24.84
CA LYS A 62 -17.26 41.50 -25.50
C LYS A 62 -15.86 40.92 -25.72
N ASN A 63 -14.87 41.78 -26.03
CA ASN A 63 -13.49 41.34 -26.23
C ASN A 63 -12.78 41.07 -24.89
N GLY A 64 -13.06 41.88 -23.85
CA GLY A 64 -12.55 41.64 -22.50
C GLY A 64 -13.08 40.35 -21.86
N GLN A 65 -14.34 40.00 -22.10
CA GLN A 65 -14.93 38.72 -21.65
C GLN A 65 -14.18 37.51 -22.20
N ILE A 66 -13.81 37.52 -23.48
CA ILE A 66 -13.10 36.41 -24.12
C ILE A 66 -11.71 36.20 -23.50
N ILE A 67 -10.99 37.27 -23.19
CA ILE A 67 -9.66 37.20 -22.57
C ILE A 67 -9.76 36.63 -21.15
N ILE A 68 -10.75 37.06 -20.38
CA ILE A 68 -10.97 36.61 -18.99
C ILE A 68 -11.40 35.13 -18.96
N TYR A 69 -12.32 34.72 -19.84
CA TYR A 69 -12.69 33.30 -19.95
C TYR A 69 -11.51 32.42 -20.40
N SER A 70 -10.68 32.92 -21.30
CA SER A 70 -9.47 32.20 -21.73
C SER A 70 -8.46 32.05 -20.58
N LEU A 71 -8.30 33.10 -19.76
CA LEU A 71 -7.40 33.09 -18.60
C LEU A 71 -7.91 32.17 -17.47
N ALA A 72 -9.22 32.09 -17.27
CA ALA A 72 -9.84 31.17 -16.31
C ALA A 72 -9.81 29.71 -16.76
N PHE A 73 -9.79 29.45 -18.07
CA PHE A 73 -9.70 28.09 -18.61
C PHE A 73 -8.28 27.53 -18.56
N LEU A 74 -7.26 28.39 -18.63
CA LEU A 74 -5.85 28.02 -18.59
C LEU A 74 -5.48 27.10 -17.39
N PRO A 75 -5.84 27.41 -16.13
CA PRO A 75 -5.49 26.56 -15.00
C PRO A 75 -6.26 25.23 -14.97
N ILE A 76 -7.46 25.15 -15.57
CA ILE A 76 -8.20 23.89 -15.74
C ILE A 76 -7.46 22.98 -16.73
N VAL A 77 -6.98 23.52 -17.84
CA VAL A 77 -6.18 22.76 -18.83
C VAL A 77 -4.87 22.27 -18.22
N ILE A 78 -4.16 23.13 -17.48
CA ILE A 78 -2.94 22.75 -16.76
C ILE A 78 -3.21 21.62 -15.77
N PHE A 79 -4.34 21.65 -15.05
CA PHE A 79 -4.75 20.57 -14.16
C PHE A 79 -4.91 19.24 -14.90
N PHE A 80 -5.64 19.22 -16.03
CA PHE A 80 -5.81 18.00 -16.82
C PHE A 80 -4.49 17.47 -17.39
N ILE A 81 -3.57 18.35 -17.81
CA ILE A 81 -2.24 17.95 -18.28
C ILE A 81 -1.42 17.33 -17.15
N CYS A 82 -1.36 17.98 -15.97
CA CYS A 82 -0.67 17.45 -14.80
C CYS A 82 -1.28 16.14 -14.30
N PHE A 83 -2.61 16.04 -14.32
CA PHE A 83 -3.34 14.84 -13.95
C PHE A 83 -3.05 13.69 -14.93
N ALA A 84 -3.11 13.95 -16.24
CA ALA A 84 -2.75 12.99 -17.27
C ALA A 84 -1.29 12.56 -17.17
N TRP A 85 -0.36 13.48 -16.89
CA TRP A 85 1.06 13.19 -16.68
C TRP A 85 1.29 12.32 -15.43
N SER A 86 0.62 12.65 -14.32
CA SER A 86 0.67 11.88 -13.08
C SER A 86 0.13 10.46 -13.31
N PHE A 87 -0.98 10.33 -14.02
CA PHE A 87 -1.58 9.05 -14.38
C PHE A 87 -0.68 8.22 -15.33
N TYR A 88 -0.10 8.87 -16.33
CA TYR A 88 0.87 8.26 -17.26
C TYR A 88 2.13 7.78 -16.52
N LYS A 89 2.68 8.60 -15.61
CA LYS A 89 3.84 8.26 -14.78
C LYS A 89 3.53 7.06 -13.87
N ARG A 90 2.34 7.01 -13.25
CA ARG A 90 1.90 5.86 -12.44
C ARG A 90 1.83 4.56 -13.25
N LYS A 91 1.40 4.60 -14.51
CA LYS A 91 1.40 3.44 -15.41
C LYS A 91 2.81 3.04 -15.87
N ARG A 92 3.77 3.97 -15.98
CA ARG A 92 5.16 3.69 -16.39
C ARG A 92 6.10 3.31 -15.26
N LEU A 93 5.79 3.67 -14.01
CA LEU A 93 6.59 3.35 -12.83
C LEU A 93 6.99 1.86 -12.68
N PRO A 94 6.17 0.85 -13.02
CA PRO A 94 6.63 -0.54 -12.97
C PRO A 94 7.68 -0.91 -14.03
N MET A 95 7.88 -0.10 -15.07
CA MET A 95 8.73 -0.45 -16.23
C MET A 95 10.15 0.15 -16.20
N GLN A 96 10.42 1.15 -15.35
CA GLN A 96 11.72 1.83 -15.26
C GLN A 96 12.53 1.55 -13.99
N LEU A 97 11.98 0.75 -13.06
CA LEU A 97 12.72 0.35 -11.86
C LEU A 97 13.78 -0.69 -12.25
N SER A 98 15.03 -0.43 -11.86
CA SER A 98 16.14 -1.35 -12.14
C SER A 98 15.85 -2.72 -11.51
N PRO A 99 16.24 -3.85 -12.15
CA PRO A 99 16.09 -5.19 -11.57
C PRO A 99 16.63 -5.29 -10.14
N ARG A 100 17.67 -4.52 -9.82
CA ARG A 100 18.28 -4.44 -8.50
C ARG A 100 17.33 -3.90 -7.42
N ASN A 101 16.51 -2.89 -7.74
CA ASN A 101 15.54 -2.35 -6.80
C ASN A 101 14.46 -3.38 -6.43
N PHE A 102 14.09 -4.26 -7.37
CA PHE A 102 13.14 -5.34 -7.12
C PHE A 102 13.77 -6.48 -6.30
N ILE A 103 15.07 -6.73 -6.47
CA ILE A 103 15.82 -7.66 -5.61
C ILE A 103 15.87 -7.12 -4.18
N ASP A 104 16.21 -5.84 -4.00
CA ASP A 104 16.22 -5.19 -2.70
C ASP A 104 14.81 -5.14 -2.07
N GLN A 105 13.77 -4.92 -2.87
CA GLN A 105 12.38 -4.98 -2.43
C GLN A 105 11.98 -6.39 -1.97
N PHE A 106 12.40 -7.42 -2.69
CA PHE A 106 12.13 -8.79 -2.32
C PHE A 106 12.76 -9.15 -0.97
N ASP A 107 14.01 -8.74 -0.73
CA ASP A 107 14.70 -9.02 0.51
C ASP A 107 14.15 -8.20 1.69
N ASN A 108 13.97 -6.90 1.51
CA ASN A 108 13.67 -5.97 2.61
C ASN A 108 12.18 -5.78 2.88
N GLU A 109 11.32 -5.96 1.88
CA GLU A 109 9.87 -5.81 2.05
C GLU A 109 9.18 -7.17 2.04
N ILE A 110 9.38 -7.97 0.99
CA ILE A 110 8.61 -9.22 0.84
C ILE A 110 9.05 -10.26 1.87
N CYS A 111 10.34 -10.62 1.90
CA CYS A 111 10.85 -11.61 2.83
C CYS A 111 10.69 -11.16 4.28
N TYR A 112 11.05 -9.92 4.60
CA TYR A 112 10.89 -9.37 5.95
C TYR A 112 9.44 -9.50 6.44
N ASN A 113 8.46 -9.01 5.65
CA ASN A 113 7.06 -9.07 6.07
C ASN A 113 6.54 -10.52 6.11
N ALA A 114 6.99 -11.40 5.21
CA ALA A 114 6.62 -12.82 5.24
C ALA A 114 7.14 -13.52 6.50
N PHE A 115 8.38 -13.26 6.91
CA PHE A 115 8.94 -13.81 8.16
C PHE A 115 8.30 -13.19 9.41
N MET A 116 7.95 -11.90 9.39
CA MET A 116 7.20 -11.30 10.49
C MET A 116 5.82 -11.95 10.64
N ALA A 117 5.10 -12.15 9.52
CA ALA A 117 3.84 -12.86 9.52
C ALA A 117 3.98 -14.29 10.04
N GLU A 118 5.03 -15.00 9.64
CA GLU A 118 5.37 -16.36 10.10
C GLU A 118 5.66 -16.42 11.61
N SER A 119 6.34 -15.40 12.15
CA SER A 119 6.65 -15.33 13.58
C SER A 119 5.38 -15.16 14.42
N PHE A 120 4.47 -14.28 14.03
CA PHE A 120 3.19 -14.10 14.73
C PHE A 120 2.25 -15.29 14.52
N TYR A 121 2.26 -15.87 13.33
CA TYR A 121 1.59 -17.14 13.06
C TYR A 121 2.09 -18.26 13.97
N SER A 122 3.39 -18.38 14.19
CA SER A 122 3.95 -19.38 15.10
C SER A 122 3.53 -19.11 16.55
N MET A 123 3.53 -17.85 16.98
CA MET A 123 3.01 -17.47 18.30
C MET A 123 1.52 -17.80 18.48
N LEU A 124 0.71 -17.65 17.43
CA LEU A 124 -0.70 -18.08 17.44
C LEU A 124 -0.86 -19.58 17.63
N LEU A 125 -0.01 -20.38 16.99
CA LEU A 125 -0.04 -21.85 17.15
C LEU A 125 0.41 -22.28 18.54
N GLU A 126 1.36 -21.56 19.13
CA GLU A 126 1.89 -21.83 20.47
C GLU A 126 0.93 -21.42 21.59
N THR A 127 0.00 -20.50 21.33
CA THR A 127 -1.14 -20.24 22.22
C THR A 127 -2.08 -21.45 22.26
N ASN A 128 -1.79 -22.39 23.17
CA ASN A 128 -2.62 -23.55 23.48
C ASN A 128 -3.69 -23.25 24.56
N PRO A 129 -4.93 -23.78 24.42
CA PRO A 129 -6.11 -23.45 25.23
C PRO A 129 -6.10 -24.05 26.64
N SER A 130 -4.95 -24.38 27.22
CA SER A 130 -4.87 -25.21 28.44
C SER A 130 -5.34 -24.52 29.74
N LYS A 131 -5.91 -23.30 29.69
CA LYS A 131 -6.40 -22.57 30.87
C LYS A 131 -7.69 -21.78 30.60
N GLU A 132 -8.66 -22.42 29.96
CA GLU A 132 -9.99 -21.84 29.68
C GLU A 132 -10.77 -21.42 30.94
N ASN A 133 -10.40 -21.93 32.12
CA ASN A 133 -11.07 -21.64 33.40
C ASN A 133 -10.28 -20.72 34.36
N SER A 134 -9.28 -19.98 33.87
CA SER A 134 -8.48 -19.07 34.68
C SER A 134 -8.98 -17.62 34.54
N PRO A 135 -8.91 -16.75 35.57
CA PRO A 135 -9.18 -15.31 35.47
C PRO A 135 -8.25 -14.53 34.50
N ILE A 136 -7.42 -15.24 33.73
CA ILE A 136 -6.49 -14.74 32.71
C ILE A 136 -7.05 -15.03 31.29
N ALA A 137 -8.19 -15.71 31.16
CA ALA A 137 -8.79 -16.10 29.87
C ALA A 137 -9.04 -14.91 28.94
N HIS A 138 -9.50 -13.76 29.48
CA HIS A 138 -9.67 -12.54 28.68
C HIS A 138 -8.33 -12.00 28.13
N ALA A 139 -7.30 -11.90 28.97
CA ALA A 139 -5.97 -11.47 28.52
C ALA A 139 -5.35 -12.44 27.50
N TYR A 140 -5.70 -13.72 27.59
CA TYR A 140 -5.29 -14.74 26.65
C TYR A 140 -5.98 -14.58 25.28
N GLU A 141 -7.30 -14.36 25.25
CA GLU A 141 -8.03 -14.08 24.01
C GLU A 141 -7.58 -12.77 23.36
N GLU A 142 -7.34 -11.70 24.13
CA GLU A 142 -6.77 -10.46 23.61
C GLU A 142 -5.39 -10.67 22.98
N THR A 143 -4.54 -11.50 23.60
CA THR A 143 -3.22 -11.83 23.06
C THR A 143 -3.32 -12.63 21.75
N LYS A 144 -4.27 -13.57 21.68
CA LYS A 144 -4.55 -14.36 20.48
C LYS A 144 -5.08 -13.48 19.35
N GLN A 145 -6.01 -12.58 19.65
CA GLN A 145 -6.51 -11.57 18.72
C GLN A 145 -5.38 -10.67 18.21
N PHE A 146 -4.51 -10.21 19.10
CA PHE A 146 -3.36 -9.40 18.74
C PHE A 146 -2.44 -10.10 17.74
N TYR A 147 -2.02 -11.33 18.03
CA TYR A 147 -1.15 -12.07 17.11
C TYR A 147 -1.85 -12.35 15.77
N TYR A 148 -3.16 -12.60 15.77
CA TYR A 148 -3.93 -12.79 14.54
C TYR A 148 -3.94 -11.54 13.67
N ILE A 149 -4.16 -10.38 14.29
CA ILE A 149 -4.17 -9.08 13.59
C ILE A 149 -2.79 -8.77 13.03
N GLU A 150 -1.72 -8.95 13.82
CA GLU A 150 -0.35 -8.69 13.35
C GLU A 150 0.06 -9.67 12.24
N ALA A 151 -0.25 -10.97 12.37
CA ALA A 151 -0.01 -11.95 11.31
C ALA A 151 -0.73 -11.55 10.01
N SER A 152 -2.00 -11.15 10.10
CA SER A 152 -2.79 -10.66 8.96
C SER A 152 -2.18 -9.40 8.35
N TYR A 153 -1.77 -8.45 9.17
CA TYR A 153 -1.18 -7.18 8.72
C TYR A 153 0.12 -7.38 7.93
N TYR A 154 1.05 -8.18 8.47
CA TYR A 154 2.31 -8.46 7.79
C TYR A 154 2.11 -9.35 6.56
N PHE A 155 1.19 -10.32 6.61
CA PHE A 155 0.79 -11.11 5.44
C PHE A 155 0.27 -10.22 4.31
N MET A 156 -0.62 -9.27 4.62
CA MET A 156 -1.15 -8.33 3.64
C MET A 156 -0.06 -7.47 3.03
N LYS A 157 0.88 -6.95 3.84
CA LYS A 157 2.02 -6.17 3.34
C LYS A 157 2.93 -6.97 2.42
N ALA A 158 3.27 -8.19 2.80
CA ALA A 158 4.08 -9.09 1.97
C ALA A 158 3.39 -9.34 0.63
N THR A 159 2.09 -9.65 0.66
CA THR A 159 1.28 -9.89 -0.54
C THR A 159 1.19 -8.66 -1.43
N GLN A 160 0.97 -7.48 -0.85
CA GLN A 160 0.86 -6.24 -1.59
C GLN A 160 2.18 -5.87 -2.30
N ALA A 161 3.32 -6.12 -1.66
CA ALA A 161 4.64 -5.92 -2.26
C ALA A 161 4.96 -6.99 -3.33
N LEU A 162 4.41 -8.20 -3.19
CA LEU A 162 4.57 -9.29 -4.14
C LEU A 162 3.82 -9.04 -5.46
N CYS A 163 2.67 -8.37 -5.44
CA CYS A 163 1.88 -8.06 -6.64
C CYS A 163 2.68 -7.33 -7.74
N PRO A 164 3.35 -6.20 -7.49
CA PRO A 164 4.17 -5.55 -8.51
C PRO A 164 5.44 -6.36 -8.85
N PHE A 165 6.00 -7.09 -7.87
CA PHE A 165 7.17 -7.94 -8.08
C PHE A 165 6.90 -9.05 -9.09
N TYR A 166 5.68 -9.60 -9.12
CA TYR A 166 5.26 -10.64 -10.06
C TYR A 166 5.55 -10.27 -11.52
N PHE A 167 5.24 -9.04 -11.94
CA PHE A 167 5.45 -8.58 -13.32
C PHE A 167 6.93 -8.49 -13.72
N MET A 168 7.85 -8.55 -12.76
CA MET A 168 9.29 -8.48 -12.98
C MET A 168 10.00 -9.81 -12.67
N LYS A 169 9.25 -10.85 -12.28
CA LYS A 169 9.76 -12.16 -11.84
C LYS A 169 10.83 -12.71 -12.78
N GLU A 170 10.54 -12.79 -14.08
CA GLU A 170 11.44 -13.35 -15.10
C GLU A 170 12.80 -12.64 -15.19
N LYS A 171 12.87 -11.37 -14.78
CA LYS A 171 14.10 -10.56 -14.86
C LYS A 171 14.92 -10.62 -13.58
N VAL A 172 14.32 -11.04 -12.47
CA VAL A 172 14.93 -10.97 -11.13
C VAL A 172 15.03 -12.31 -10.43
N VAL A 173 14.29 -13.32 -10.90
CA VAL A 173 14.29 -14.69 -10.38
C VAL A 173 14.93 -15.61 -11.42
N SER A 174 15.83 -16.49 -10.98
CA SER A 174 16.49 -17.45 -11.85
C SER A 174 16.69 -18.80 -11.16
N THR A 175 16.77 -19.85 -11.97
CA THR A 175 17.19 -21.21 -11.57
C THR A 175 18.67 -21.46 -11.82
N ASP A 176 19.33 -20.61 -12.62
CA ASP A 176 20.72 -20.76 -13.01
C ASP A 176 21.67 -20.24 -11.91
N PRO A 177 22.52 -21.11 -11.32
CA PRO A 177 23.49 -20.73 -10.29
C PRO A 177 24.43 -19.60 -10.72
N GLU A 178 24.85 -19.55 -11.99
CA GLU A 178 25.79 -18.53 -12.46
C GLU A 178 25.13 -17.14 -12.50
N MET A 179 23.87 -17.08 -12.93
CA MET A 179 23.07 -15.86 -12.92
C MET A 179 22.73 -15.42 -11.50
N ILE A 180 22.43 -16.35 -10.59
CA ILE A 180 22.16 -16.08 -9.18
C ILE A 180 23.39 -15.46 -8.51
N ILE A 181 24.57 -16.05 -8.68
CA ILE A 181 25.80 -15.57 -8.01
C ILE A 181 26.35 -14.33 -8.71
N GLY A 182 26.47 -14.36 -10.04
CA GLY A 182 27.11 -13.32 -10.83
C GLY A 182 26.29 -12.04 -10.94
N LYS A 183 24.97 -12.15 -11.10
CA LYS A 183 24.06 -10.99 -11.22
C LYS A 183 23.25 -10.72 -9.94
N LYS A 184 23.48 -11.51 -8.88
CA LYS A 184 22.77 -11.42 -7.59
C LYS A 184 21.26 -11.55 -7.74
N LEU A 185 20.80 -12.38 -8.69
CA LEU A 185 19.38 -12.66 -8.87
C LEU A 185 18.83 -13.51 -7.72
N ILE A 186 17.52 -13.48 -7.53
CA ILE A 186 16.83 -14.29 -6.53
C ILE A 186 16.73 -15.72 -7.03
N ALA A 187 17.15 -16.68 -6.21
CA ALA A 187 16.97 -18.09 -6.51
C ALA A 187 15.47 -18.43 -6.56
N TYR A 188 15.03 -19.15 -7.60
CA TYR A 188 13.63 -19.57 -7.75
C TYR A 188 13.09 -20.33 -6.53
N ALA A 189 13.88 -21.25 -5.97
CA ALA A 189 13.52 -21.97 -4.76
C ALA A 189 13.21 -21.03 -3.57
N ARG A 190 13.93 -19.90 -3.45
CA ARG A 190 13.69 -18.92 -2.39
C ARG A 190 12.38 -18.17 -2.61
N TYR A 191 12.09 -17.81 -3.86
CA TYR A 191 10.81 -17.20 -4.24
C TYR A 191 9.63 -18.14 -3.93
N GLU A 192 9.71 -19.40 -4.36
CA GLU A 192 8.68 -20.41 -4.09
C GLU A 192 8.48 -20.69 -2.59
N ASN A 193 9.56 -20.75 -1.82
CA ASN A 193 9.48 -20.93 -0.37
C ASN A 193 8.67 -19.80 0.31
N ILE A 194 8.85 -18.54 -0.13
CA ILE A 194 8.07 -17.41 0.37
C ILE A 194 6.60 -17.52 -0.06
N LEU A 195 6.32 -17.90 -1.30
CA LEU A 195 4.93 -18.13 -1.75
C LEU A 195 4.23 -19.22 -0.95
N SER A 196 4.91 -20.35 -0.73
CA SER A 196 4.40 -21.46 0.06
C SER A 196 4.16 -21.06 1.51
N LEU A 197 5.08 -20.29 2.10
CA LEU A 197 4.94 -19.76 3.45
C LEU A 197 3.70 -18.86 3.58
N LEU A 198 3.54 -17.89 2.68
CA LEU A 198 2.38 -17.00 2.67
C LEU A 198 1.07 -17.76 2.48
N LYS A 199 1.06 -18.79 1.62
CA LYS A 199 -0.10 -19.67 1.43
C LYS A 199 -0.46 -20.42 2.71
N LYS A 200 0.52 -20.96 3.43
CA LYS A 200 0.31 -21.65 4.71
C LYS A 200 -0.30 -20.72 5.75
N ILE A 201 0.25 -19.52 5.91
CA ILE A 201 -0.26 -18.51 6.84
C ILE A 201 -1.70 -18.14 6.48
N PHE A 202 -1.96 -17.90 5.19
CA PHE A 202 -3.31 -17.59 4.72
C PHE A 202 -4.33 -18.68 5.09
N LEU A 203 -4.05 -19.94 4.79
CA LEU A 203 -4.99 -21.04 5.06
C LEU A 203 -5.35 -21.12 6.55
N TYR A 204 -4.40 -20.81 7.43
CA TYR A 204 -4.67 -20.73 8.86
C TYR A 204 -5.54 -19.52 9.23
N LEU A 205 -5.21 -18.33 8.71
CA LEU A 205 -6.00 -17.13 8.99
C LEU A 205 -7.45 -17.30 8.52
N GLU A 206 -7.67 -17.83 7.32
CA GLU A 206 -9.01 -18.11 6.78
C GLU A 206 -9.79 -19.12 7.64
N ALA A 207 -9.14 -20.19 8.09
CA ALA A 207 -9.77 -21.20 8.94
C ALA A 207 -10.12 -20.69 10.36
N ASN A 208 -9.49 -19.59 10.79
CA ASN A 208 -9.60 -19.07 12.16
C ASN A 208 -10.10 -17.61 12.21
N GLU A 209 -10.92 -17.20 11.22
CA GLU A 209 -11.55 -15.86 11.20
C GLU A 209 -12.39 -15.58 12.44
N ASN A 210 -12.88 -16.62 13.11
CA ASN A 210 -13.63 -16.56 14.36
C ASN A 210 -12.81 -15.99 15.54
N ILE A 211 -11.47 -16.00 15.48
CA ILE A 211 -10.63 -15.35 16.50
C ILE A 211 -10.97 -13.86 16.62
N LEU A 212 -11.44 -13.23 15.55
CA LEU A 212 -11.80 -11.81 15.52
C LEU A 212 -13.23 -11.51 16.01
N GLU A 213 -14.00 -12.52 16.46
CA GLU A 213 -15.36 -12.30 16.93
C GLU A 213 -15.41 -11.28 18.08
N GLY A 214 -16.34 -10.33 17.99
CA GLY A 214 -16.51 -9.26 18.97
C GLY A 214 -15.65 -8.02 18.74
N LEU A 215 -14.74 -8.02 17.75
CA LEU A 215 -13.97 -6.83 17.38
C LEU A 215 -14.72 -5.97 16.35
N PRO A 216 -14.75 -4.63 16.51
CA PRO A 216 -15.43 -3.74 15.57
C PRO A 216 -14.82 -3.75 14.15
N GLU A 217 -13.55 -4.14 14.02
CA GLU A 217 -12.82 -4.14 12.75
C GLU A 217 -12.84 -5.50 12.01
N GLN A 218 -13.49 -6.52 12.58
CA GLN A 218 -13.51 -7.90 12.08
C GLN A 218 -13.80 -8.00 10.57
N ASN A 219 -14.90 -7.38 10.14
CA ASN A 219 -15.34 -7.45 8.74
C ASN A 219 -14.35 -6.79 7.77
N SER A 220 -13.66 -5.73 8.21
CA SER A 220 -12.66 -5.02 7.40
C SER A 220 -11.41 -5.87 7.16
N VAL A 221 -10.90 -6.49 8.24
CA VAL A 221 -9.72 -7.36 8.18
C VAL A 221 -10.00 -8.59 7.31
N ILE A 222 -11.14 -9.25 7.52
CA ILE A 222 -11.56 -10.44 6.75
C ILE A 222 -11.71 -10.11 5.26
N ALA A 223 -12.44 -9.03 4.92
CA ALA A 223 -12.64 -8.63 3.54
C ALA A 223 -11.31 -8.31 2.82
N THR A 224 -10.38 -7.66 3.53
CA THR A 224 -9.08 -7.30 2.97
C THR A 224 -8.18 -8.52 2.79
N ASN A 225 -8.16 -9.45 3.76
CA ASN A 225 -7.45 -10.72 3.64
C ASN A 225 -7.94 -11.51 2.42
N LYS A 226 -9.26 -11.67 2.26
CA LYS A 226 -9.86 -12.36 1.10
C LYS A 226 -9.46 -11.72 -0.24
N LYS A 227 -9.44 -10.39 -0.31
CA LYS A 227 -9.01 -9.65 -1.52
C LYS A 227 -7.52 -9.81 -1.84
N MET A 228 -6.64 -9.84 -0.84
CA MET A 228 -5.21 -10.03 -1.09
C MET A 228 -4.90 -11.46 -1.53
N VAL A 229 -5.69 -12.41 -1.08
CA VAL A 229 -5.56 -13.83 -1.42
C VAL A 229 -5.96 -14.11 -2.85
N SER A 230 -7.02 -13.50 -3.35
CA SER A 230 -7.38 -13.66 -4.77
C SER A 230 -6.25 -13.17 -5.68
N ASN A 231 -5.53 -12.11 -5.28
CA ASN A 231 -4.33 -11.65 -5.98
C ASN A 231 -3.19 -12.68 -5.88
N LEU A 232 -2.94 -13.26 -4.70
CA LEU A 232 -1.94 -14.32 -4.50
C LEU A 232 -2.23 -15.59 -5.31
N LYS A 233 -3.49 -16.04 -5.34
CA LYS A 233 -3.92 -17.19 -6.17
C LYS A 233 -3.72 -16.90 -7.65
N ALA A 234 -4.10 -15.71 -8.12
CA ALA A 234 -3.86 -15.30 -9.50
C ALA A 234 -2.36 -15.24 -9.85
N ILE A 235 -1.50 -14.86 -8.90
CA ILE A 235 -0.05 -14.90 -9.04
C ILE A 235 0.48 -16.33 -9.14
N GLN A 236 -0.02 -17.24 -8.29
CA GLN A 236 0.41 -18.65 -8.27
C GLN A 236 -0.06 -19.42 -9.50
N GLU A 237 -1.31 -19.26 -9.91
CA GLU A 237 -1.88 -19.93 -11.10
C GLU A 237 -1.11 -19.53 -12.36
N LYS A 238 -0.79 -18.24 -12.53
CA LYS A 238 0.03 -17.78 -13.66
C LYS A 238 1.49 -18.21 -13.55
N SER A 239 2.08 -18.16 -12.34
CA SER A 239 3.47 -18.64 -12.13
C SER A 239 3.66 -20.11 -12.46
N SER A 240 2.60 -20.94 -12.30
CA SER A 240 2.63 -22.37 -12.58
C SER A 240 2.48 -22.69 -14.07
N CYS A 241 1.83 -21.82 -14.84
CA CYS A 241 1.70 -21.96 -16.30
C CYS A 241 2.97 -21.51 -17.04
N ASP A 242 3.60 -20.42 -16.60
CA ASP A 242 4.74 -19.81 -17.30
C ASP A 242 6.07 -20.62 -17.21
N PHE A 243 6.07 -21.78 -16.55
CA PHE A 243 7.27 -22.63 -16.34
C PHE A 243 7.15 -24.04 -16.95
N LEU A 244 5.99 -24.35 -17.56
CA LEU A 244 5.74 -25.61 -18.28
C LEU A 244 5.79 -25.44 -19.81
N GLU A 245 6.14 -24.24 -20.29
CA GLU A 245 6.51 -23.93 -21.68
C GLU A 245 8.03 -23.67 -21.79
#